data_AF-A0A222FMP4-F1
#
_entry.id   AF-A0A222FMP4-F1
#
_cell.length_a   1.000
_cell.length_b   1.000
_cell.length_c   1.000
_cell.angle_alpha   90.00
_cell.angle_beta   90.00
_cell.angle_gamma   90.00
#
_symmetry.space_group_name_H-M   'P 1'
#
loop_
_entity.id
_entity.type
_entity.pdbx_description
1 polymer ?
#
loop_
_entity_poly.entity_id
_entity_poly.type
_entity_poly.pdbx_seq_one_letter_code
_entity_poly.pdbx_strand_id
1 'polypeptide(L)'
;MGICANELRRWVIEPTLKTMGCWSGSMEQLLLATAAQESGLGQHIHGAQQRGLGIYQISSRTHRNVWDKYLVHHPELASTVRGLASQHDFLRHPHAELTTNLSYATAIAALIYQRNHRFHLEEQPSATELARAWKRFYHRSSDISIDAFANNYLALLGSGQHAA
;
A
#
# COMPACT_ATOMS: atom_id res chain seq x y z
N MET A 1 -11.07 -1.07 15.88
CA MET A 1 -10.65 -2.23 15.07
C MET A 1 -10.53 -1.80 13.62
N GLY A 2 -9.53 -2.33 12.90
CA GLY A 2 -9.31 -2.06 11.47
C GLY A 2 -9.95 -3.14 10.60
N ILE A 3 -9.56 -3.20 9.34
CA ILE A 3 -9.98 -4.23 8.38
C ILE A 3 -9.27 -5.56 8.73
N CYS A 4 -9.99 -6.68 8.62
CA CYS A 4 -9.40 -8.00 8.79
C CYS A 4 -8.27 -8.23 7.77
N ALA A 5 -7.10 -8.68 8.22
CA ALA A 5 -5.92 -8.85 7.37
C ALA A 5 -6.18 -9.80 6.19
N ASN A 6 -6.87 -10.92 6.43
CA ASN A 6 -7.16 -11.90 5.39
C ASN A 6 -8.16 -11.36 4.36
N GLU A 7 -9.15 -10.58 4.81
CA GLU A 7 -10.13 -9.94 3.92
C GLU A 7 -9.49 -8.83 3.07
N LEU A 8 -8.68 -7.97 3.70
CA LEU A 8 -7.93 -6.93 2.97
C LEU A 8 -7.06 -7.58 1.89
N ARG A 9 -6.34 -8.65 2.24
CA ARG A 9 -5.51 -9.37 1.27
C ARG A 9 -6.36 -9.94 0.12
N ARG A 10 -7.37 -10.76 0.44
CA ARG A 10 -8.13 -11.55 -0.54
C ARG A 10 -9.06 -10.71 -1.41
N TRP A 11 -9.70 -9.68 -0.83
CA TRP A 11 -10.78 -8.94 -1.49
C TRP A 11 -10.35 -7.58 -2.01
N VAL A 12 -9.19 -7.08 -1.61
CA VAL A 12 -8.66 -5.79 -2.09
C VAL A 12 -7.30 -5.96 -2.74
N ILE A 13 -6.31 -6.47 -2.00
CA ILE A 13 -4.91 -6.46 -2.47
C ILE A 13 -4.73 -7.39 -3.67
N GLU A 14 -5.10 -8.65 -3.52
CA GLU A 14 -5.01 -9.68 -4.56
C GLU A 14 -5.68 -9.25 -5.87
N PRO A 15 -6.98 -8.88 -5.90
CA PRO A 15 -7.66 -8.52 -7.15
C PRO A 15 -7.11 -7.23 -7.76
N THR A 16 -6.68 -6.26 -6.95
CA THR A 16 -6.07 -5.02 -7.47
C THR A 16 -4.77 -5.33 -8.20
N LEU A 17 -3.87 -6.10 -7.58
CA LEU A 17 -2.60 -6.47 -8.19
C LEU A 17 -2.78 -7.31 -9.47
N LYS A 18 -3.78 -8.20 -9.48
CA LYS A 18 -4.14 -8.98 -10.68
C LYS A 18 -4.64 -8.07 -11.81
N THR A 19 -5.48 -7.09 -11.48
CA THR A 19 -5.96 -6.09 -12.46
C THR A 19 -4.81 -5.28 -13.05
N MET A 20 -3.80 -4.95 -12.24
CA MET A 20 -2.58 -4.26 -12.70
C MET A 20 -1.58 -5.17 -13.44
N GLY A 21 -1.82 -6.48 -13.48
CA GLY A 21 -0.91 -7.45 -14.11
C GLY A 21 0.42 -7.63 -13.36
N CYS A 22 0.49 -7.27 -12.07
CA CYS A 22 1.74 -7.27 -11.29
C CYS A 22 1.64 -8.05 -9.97
N TRP A 23 0.71 -9.01 -9.94
CA TRP A 23 0.48 -9.88 -8.78
C TRP A 23 1.65 -10.82 -8.52
N SER A 24 2.08 -10.86 -7.26
CA SER A 24 2.92 -11.91 -6.68
C SER A 24 2.57 -12.08 -5.20
N GLY A 25 2.78 -13.27 -4.64
CA GLY A 25 2.55 -13.52 -3.22
C GLY A 25 3.42 -12.64 -2.30
N SER A 26 4.63 -12.30 -2.75
CA SER A 26 5.52 -11.38 -2.02
C SER A 26 5.01 -9.93 -2.04
N MET A 27 4.42 -9.48 -3.15
CA MET A 27 3.84 -8.13 -3.26
C MET A 27 2.58 -7.98 -2.41
N GLU A 28 1.74 -9.01 -2.35
CA GLU A 28 0.60 -9.03 -1.45
C GLU A 28 1.00 -8.88 0.02
N GLN A 29 1.97 -9.70 0.44
CA GLN A 29 2.49 -9.68 1.81
C GLN A 29 3.10 -8.31 2.14
N LEU A 30 3.86 -7.72 1.22
CA LEU A 30 4.43 -6.38 1.41
C LEU A 30 3.35 -5.32 1.57
N LEU A 31 2.30 -5.33 0.75
CA LEU A 31 1.22 -4.36 0.86
C LEU A 31 0.42 -4.55 2.15
N LEU A 32 0.16 -5.79 2.55
CA LEU A 32 -0.49 -6.07 3.82
C LEU A 32 0.35 -5.56 5.01
N ALA A 33 1.66 -5.82 5.00
CA ALA A 33 2.59 -5.33 6.02
C ALA A 33 2.69 -3.79 6.01
N THR A 34 2.63 -3.17 4.84
CA THR A 34 2.60 -1.70 4.70
C THR A 34 1.34 -1.13 5.34
N ALA A 35 0.16 -1.68 5.04
CA ALA A 35 -1.11 -1.25 5.65
C ALA A 35 -1.12 -1.45 7.17
N ALA A 36 -0.54 -2.56 7.65
CA ALA A 36 -0.39 -2.85 9.07
C ALA A 36 0.47 -1.78 9.76
N GLN A 37 1.63 -1.45 9.18
CA GLN A 37 2.55 -0.48 9.76
C GLN A 37 2.03 0.96 9.70
N GLU A 38 1.41 1.36 8.59
CA GLU A 38 1.04 2.75 8.35
C GLU A 38 -0.24 3.16 9.10
N SER A 39 -1.21 2.25 9.23
CA SER A 39 -2.52 2.60 9.81
C SER A 39 -3.12 1.57 10.76
N GLY A 40 -2.37 0.50 11.10
CA GLY A 40 -2.91 -0.62 11.86
C GLY A 40 -4.03 -1.34 11.10
N LEU A 41 -3.85 -1.54 9.78
CA LEU A 41 -4.88 -2.09 8.88
C LEU A 41 -6.15 -1.22 8.81
N GLY A 42 -6.00 0.11 8.84
CA GLY A 42 -7.10 1.06 8.70
C GLY A 42 -7.75 1.47 10.02
N GLN A 43 -7.14 1.14 11.18
CA GLN A 43 -7.56 1.68 12.48
C GLN A 43 -7.42 3.21 12.52
N HIS A 44 -6.36 3.72 11.91
CA HIS A 44 -6.03 5.15 11.90
C HIS A 44 -5.75 5.63 10.47
N ILE A 45 -6.80 5.95 9.71
CA ILE A 45 -6.69 6.44 8.32
C ILE A 45 -6.43 7.95 8.22
N HIS A 46 -6.66 8.69 9.31
CA HIS A 46 -6.38 10.12 9.46
C HIS A 46 -5.94 10.40 10.91
N GLY A 47 -4.64 10.27 11.19
CA GLY A 47 -4.07 10.57 12.52
C GLY A 47 -3.72 12.05 12.68
N ALA A 48 -3.79 12.57 13.91
CA ALA A 48 -3.57 14.00 14.23
C ALA A 48 -2.18 14.56 13.85
N GLN A 49 -1.18 13.70 13.62
CA GLN A 49 0.19 14.07 13.26
C GLN A 49 0.67 13.43 11.93
N GLN A 50 -0.16 12.59 11.30
CA GLN A 50 0.24 11.82 10.10
C GLN A 50 -0.15 12.56 8.83
N ARG A 51 0.85 12.86 7.99
CA ARG A 51 0.71 13.62 6.73
C ARG A 51 0.18 12.77 5.56
N GLY A 52 -0.23 11.54 5.83
CA GLY A 52 -0.63 10.54 4.85
C GLY A 52 -2.15 10.38 4.74
N LEU A 53 -2.61 9.79 3.65
CA LEU A 53 -4.02 9.54 3.37
C LEU A 53 -4.31 8.03 3.35
N GLY A 54 -5.38 7.64 4.04
CA GLY A 54 -5.96 6.30 3.98
C GLY A 54 -5.13 5.20 4.63
N ILE A 55 -5.45 3.95 4.26
CA ILE A 55 -4.87 2.75 4.88
C ILE A 55 -3.34 2.65 4.70
N TYR A 56 -2.82 3.27 3.66
CA TYR A 56 -1.40 3.26 3.31
C TYR A 56 -0.66 4.56 3.66
N GLN A 57 -1.34 5.53 4.29
CA GLN A 57 -0.80 6.84 4.66
C GLN A 57 0.01 7.52 3.52
N ILE A 58 -0.51 7.47 2.29
CA ILE A 58 0.17 8.04 1.11
C ILE A 58 0.04 9.56 1.13
N SER A 59 1.15 10.29 1.07
CA SER A 59 1.11 11.75 0.95
C SER A 59 0.64 12.22 -0.44
N SER A 60 -0.05 13.37 -0.49
CA SER A 60 -0.45 13.99 -1.77
C SER A 60 0.73 14.29 -2.70
N ARG A 61 1.93 14.53 -2.14
CA ARG A 61 3.16 14.71 -2.92
C ARG A 61 3.58 13.39 -3.58
N THR A 62 3.60 12.29 -2.82
CA THR A 62 3.95 10.96 -3.35
C THR A 62 2.96 10.54 -4.42
N HIS A 63 1.67 10.76 -4.18
CA HIS A 63 0.60 10.47 -5.15
C HIS A 63 0.83 11.16 -6.50
N ARG A 64 1.01 12.49 -6.49
CA ARG A 64 1.32 13.25 -7.72
C ARG A 64 2.58 12.75 -8.39
N ASN A 65 3.62 12.45 -7.61
CA ASN A 65 4.88 11.96 -8.16
C ASN A 65 4.73 10.61 -8.88
N VAL A 66 3.88 9.69 -8.37
CA VAL A 66 3.57 8.44 -9.08
C VAL A 66 2.93 8.73 -10.44
N TRP A 67 1.97 9.65 -10.52
CA TRP A 67 1.36 10.04 -11.79
C TRP A 67 2.34 10.75 -12.73
N ASP A 68 2.92 11.85 -12.27
CA ASP A 68 3.68 12.79 -13.09
C ASP A 68 5.05 12.26 -13.51
N LYS A 69 5.60 11.27 -12.79
CA LYS A 69 6.97 10.76 -13.01
C LYS A 69 7.05 9.29 -13.37
N TYR A 70 6.02 8.49 -13.10
CA TYR A 70 6.04 7.07 -13.40
C TYR A 70 4.95 6.70 -14.40
N LEU A 71 3.67 6.94 -14.07
CA LEU A 71 2.55 6.55 -14.93
C LEU A 71 2.53 7.28 -16.28
N VAL A 72 3.04 8.52 -16.35
CA VAL A 72 3.19 9.25 -17.62
C VAL A 72 4.03 8.48 -18.66
N HIS A 73 4.93 7.59 -18.23
CA HIS A 73 5.75 6.77 -19.10
C HIS A 73 5.16 5.36 -19.34
N HIS A 74 4.02 5.05 -18.73
CA HIS A 74 3.35 3.74 -18.79
C HIS A 74 1.85 3.93 -19.07
N PRO A 75 1.46 4.36 -20.29
CA PRO A 75 0.08 4.78 -20.60
C PRO A 75 -0.97 3.70 -20.36
N GLU A 76 -0.69 2.44 -20.69
CA GLU A 76 -1.60 1.32 -20.43
C GLU A 76 -1.83 1.13 -18.93
N LEU A 77 -0.76 1.14 -18.13
CA LEU A 77 -0.85 1.03 -16.67
C LEU A 77 -1.55 2.25 -16.06
N ALA A 78 -1.29 3.45 -16.60
CA ALA A 78 -1.97 4.68 -16.20
C ALA A 78 -3.49 4.59 -16.45
N SER A 79 -3.89 4.04 -17.61
CA SER A 79 -5.29 3.79 -17.95
C SER A 79 -5.93 2.81 -16.96
N THR A 80 -5.27 1.67 -16.70
CA THR A 80 -5.73 0.67 -15.72
C THR A 80 -5.91 1.28 -14.33
N VAL A 81 -4.91 2.02 -13.84
CA VAL A 81 -4.95 2.65 -12.51
C VAL A 81 -6.00 3.76 -12.46
N ARG A 82 -6.18 4.53 -13.53
CA ARG A 82 -7.25 5.55 -13.63
C ARG A 82 -8.63 4.91 -13.59
N GLY A 83 -8.79 3.74 -14.21
CA GLY A 83 -10.03 2.97 -14.22
C GLY A 83 -10.43 2.42 -12.85
N LEU A 84 -9.48 2.26 -11.93
CA LEU A 84 -9.75 1.91 -10.53
C LEU A 84 -10.30 3.08 -9.71
N ALA A 85 -9.96 4.32 -10.08
CA ALA A 85 -10.45 5.52 -9.40
C ALA A 85 -11.88 5.86 -9.84
N SER A 86 -12.63 6.59 -9.00
CA SER A 86 -13.94 7.10 -9.41
C SER A 86 -13.82 7.97 -10.66
N GLN A 87 -14.86 7.99 -11.48
CA GLN A 87 -14.86 8.78 -12.70
C GLN A 87 -14.92 10.29 -12.38
N HIS A 88 -15.80 10.67 -11.46
CA HIS A 88 -16.13 12.07 -11.19
C HIS A 88 -15.28 12.69 -10.09
N ASP A 89 -15.18 12.04 -8.93
CA ASP A 89 -14.50 12.62 -7.77
C ASP A 89 -12.99 12.67 -7.97
N PHE A 90 -12.39 11.72 -8.70
CA PHE A 90 -10.97 11.77 -9.02
C PHE A 90 -10.56 13.07 -9.73
N LEU A 91 -11.42 13.62 -10.61
CA LEU A 91 -11.10 14.84 -11.35
C LEU A 91 -11.11 16.10 -10.47
N ARG A 92 -11.85 16.06 -9.35
CA ARG A 92 -12.01 17.20 -8.43
C ARG A 92 -11.10 17.07 -7.20
N HIS A 93 -11.02 15.86 -6.67
CA HIS A 93 -10.36 15.52 -5.42
C HIS A 93 -9.54 14.22 -5.57
N PRO A 94 -8.53 14.17 -6.48
CA PRO A 94 -7.79 12.95 -6.79
C PRO A 94 -7.12 12.29 -5.57
N HIS A 95 -6.77 13.11 -4.56
CA HIS A 95 -6.16 12.63 -3.34
C HIS A 95 -7.13 11.93 -2.39
N ALA A 96 -8.42 12.28 -2.41
CA ALA A 96 -9.43 11.69 -1.53
C ALA A 96 -9.56 10.17 -1.76
N GLU A 97 -9.31 9.71 -2.98
CA GLU A 97 -9.33 8.31 -3.40
C GLU A 97 -8.32 7.45 -2.62
N LEU A 98 -7.23 8.03 -2.15
CA LEU A 98 -6.27 7.32 -1.30
C LEU A 98 -6.89 6.93 0.05
N THR A 99 -7.88 7.68 0.51
CA THR A 99 -8.62 7.41 1.75
C THR A 99 -9.87 6.56 1.48
N THR A 100 -10.63 6.87 0.44
CA THR A 100 -11.99 6.33 0.24
C THR A 100 -12.03 5.10 -0.66
N ASN A 101 -11.00 4.85 -1.47
CA ASN A 101 -10.99 3.78 -2.46
C ASN A 101 -9.80 2.85 -2.21
N LEU A 102 -10.07 1.72 -1.55
CA LEU A 102 -9.03 0.78 -1.14
C LEU A 102 -8.28 0.17 -2.33
N SER A 103 -8.97 -0.14 -3.43
CA SER A 103 -8.33 -0.68 -4.64
C SER A 103 -7.40 0.35 -5.27
N TYR A 104 -7.85 1.60 -5.38
CA TYR A 104 -7.02 2.68 -5.89
C TYR A 104 -5.80 2.97 -4.99
N ALA A 105 -6.03 3.07 -3.68
CA ALA A 105 -4.96 3.29 -2.71
C ALA A 105 -3.92 2.15 -2.75
N THR A 106 -4.38 0.90 -2.90
CA THR A 106 -3.52 -0.28 -3.08
C THR A 106 -2.70 -0.18 -4.35
N ALA A 107 -3.31 0.23 -5.47
CA ALA A 107 -2.61 0.40 -6.73
C ALA A 107 -1.48 1.44 -6.61
N ILE A 108 -1.77 2.60 -6.03
CA ILE A 108 -0.74 3.63 -5.81
C ILE A 108 0.35 3.13 -4.85
N ALA A 109 0.00 2.42 -3.77
CA ALA A 109 0.99 1.83 -2.86
C ALA A 109 1.91 0.84 -3.59
N ALA A 110 1.35 0.00 -4.47
CA ALA A 110 2.13 -0.95 -5.26
C ALA A 110 3.14 -0.23 -6.18
N LEU A 111 2.70 0.85 -6.85
CA LEU A 111 3.53 1.63 -7.75
C LEU A 111 4.64 2.40 -7.02
N ILE A 112 4.46 2.76 -5.75
CA ILE A 112 5.52 3.41 -4.94
C ILE A 112 6.76 2.50 -4.85
N TYR A 113 6.55 1.19 -4.73
CA TYR A 113 7.61 0.19 -4.76
C TYR A 113 8.11 -0.07 -6.19
N GLN A 114 7.20 -0.43 -7.10
CA GLN A 114 7.54 -0.91 -8.45
C GLN A 114 8.24 0.13 -9.33
N ARG A 115 7.97 1.42 -9.13
CA ARG A 115 8.65 2.48 -9.87
C ARG A 115 10.17 2.54 -9.65
N ASN A 116 10.68 1.85 -8.64
CA ASN A 116 12.10 1.76 -8.39
C ASN A 116 12.67 0.48 -9.04
N HIS A 117 13.52 0.63 -10.05
CA HIS A 117 14.17 -0.50 -10.74
C HIS A 117 14.99 -1.43 -9.83
N ARG A 118 15.38 -0.99 -8.62
CA ARG A 118 16.10 -1.82 -7.63
C ARG A 118 15.18 -2.54 -6.67
N PHE A 119 13.87 -2.39 -6.81
CA PHE A 119 12.90 -3.08 -5.99
C PHE A 119 12.84 -4.55 -6.42
N HIS A 120 13.13 -5.42 -5.47
CA HIS A 120 13.04 -6.87 -5.60
C HIS A 120 12.65 -7.43 -4.24
N LEU A 121 11.85 -8.50 -4.26
CA LEU A 121 11.55 -9.31 -3.09
C LEU A 121 11.68 -10.78 -3.48
N GLU A 122 12.18 -11.57 -2.55
CA GLU A 122 12.13 -13.02 -2.62
C GLU A 122 10.67 -13.51 -2.70
N GLU A 123 10.45 -14.72 -3.18
CA GLU A 123 9.11 -15.30 -3.34
C GLU A 123 8.38 -15.42 -1.99
N GLN A 124 9.12 -15.73 -0.92
CA GLN A 124 8.63 -15.84 0.46
C GLN A 124 9.45 -14.92 1.38
N PRO A 125 9.18 -13.61 1.38
CA PRO A 125 9.98 -12.66 2.14
C PRO A 125 9.70 -12.80 3.65
N SER A 126 10.77 -12.82 4.43
CA SER A 126 10.71 -12.68 5.88
C SER A 126 10.16 -11.32 6.29
N ALA A 127 9.63 -11.21 7.52
CA ALA A 127 9.17 -9.92 8.07
C ALA A 127 10.28 -8.84 8.04
N THR A 128 11.53 -9.25 8.23
CA THR A 128 12.71 -8.39 8.15
C THR A 128 12.95 -7.87 6.73
N GLU A 129 12.76 -8.69 5.69
CA GLU A 129 12.87 -8.27 4.28
C GLU A 129 11.76 -7.30 3.89
N LEU A 130 10.53 -7.57 4.34
CA LEU A 130 9.40 -6.64 4.17
C LEU A 130 9.69 -5.28 4.84
N ALA A 131 10.20 -5.29 6.07
CA ALA A 131 10.57 -4.08 6.80
C ALA A 131 11.66 -3.27 6.07
N ARG A 132 12.68 -3.94 5.53
CA ARG A 132 13.74 -3.30 4.75
C ARG A 132 13.20 -2.68 3.47
N ALA A 133 12.32 -3.39 2.75
CA ALA A 133 11.69 -2.89 1.54
C ALA A 133 10.82 -1.65 1.84
N TRP A 134 9.97 -1.74 2.86
CA TRP A 134 9.14 -0.62 3.33
C TRP A 134 9.99 0.60 3.68
N LYS A 135 11.00 0.45 4.54
CA LYS A 135 11.86 1.57 4.94
C LYS A 135 12.62 2.17 3.75
N ARG A 136 13.13 1.34 2.83
CA ARG A 136 13.94 1.80 1.69
C ARG A 136 13.12 2.51 0.60
N PHE A 137 11.92 2.01 0.30
CA PHE A 137 11.18 2.43 -0.89
C PHE A 137 9.92 3.23 -0.56
N TYR A 138 9.31 3.00 0.60
CA TYR A 138 8.05 3.59 1.00
C TYR A 138 8.23 4.74 1.98
N HIS A 139 8.95 4.50 3.09
CA HIS A 139 9.07 5.45 4.20
C HIS A 139 10.54 5.67 4.65
N ARG A 140 11.32 6.31 3.77
CA ARG A 140 12.79 6.49 3.95
C ARG A 140 13.22 7.20 5.22
N SER A 141 12.45 8.19 5.65
CA SER A 141 12.75 9.00 6.83
C SER A 141 12.12 8.46 8.12
N SER A 142 11.64 7.21 8.12
CA SER A 142 11.01 6.64 9.32
C SER A 142 12.05 6.31 10.39
N ASP A 143 11.77 6.70 11.63
CA ASP A 143 12.52 6.32 12.82
C ASP A 143 12.21 4.89 13.30
N ILE A 144 11.22 4.24 12.69
CA ILE A 144 10.82 2.87 13.05
C ILE A 144 11.94 1.89 12.68
N SER A 145 12.36 1.08 13.65
CA SER A 145 13.37 0.04 13.44
C SER A 145 12.80 -1.13 12.63
N ILE A 146 13.69 -1.90 12.02
CA ILE A 146 13.33 -3.12 11.28
C ILE A 146 12.59 -4.11 12.19
N ASP A 147 13.05 -4.26 13.44
CA ASP A 147 12.44 -5.17 14.42
C ASP A 147 11.08 -4.66 14.90
N ALA A 148 10.94 -3.34 15.12
CA ALA A 148 9.67 -2.75 15.49
C ALA A 148 8.62 -2.97 14.39
N PHE A 149 9.00 -2.77 13.12
CA PHE A 149 8.13 -3.09 11.99
C PHE A 149 7.70 -4.56 11.99
N ALA A 150 8.68 -5.48 12.09
CA ALA A 150 8.42 -6.91 12.03
C ALA A 150 7.47 -7.36 13.15
N ASN A 151 7.70 -6.87 14.37
CA ASN A 151 6.85 -7.15 15.53
C ASN A 151 5.42 -6.63 15.35
N ASN A 152 5.26 -5.39 14.87
CA ASN A 152 3.94 -4.80 14.61
C ASN A 152 3.15 -5.62 13.58
N TYR A 153 3.80 -5.99 12.48
CA TYR A 153 3.20 -6.79 11.41
C TYR A 153 2.76 -8.17 11.92
N LEU A 154 3.63 -8.89 12.62
CA LEU A 154 3.33 -10.21 13.15
C LEU A 154 2.22 -10.19 14.20
N ALA A 155 2.19 -9.18 15.07
CA ALA A 155 1.14 -9.03 16.08
C ALA A 155 -0.25 -8.84 15.43
N LEU A 156 -0.33 -8.05 14.36
CA LEU A 156 -1.58 -7.80 13.64
C LEU A 156 -2.05 -9.01 12.82
N LEU A 157 -1.14 -9.84 12.32
CA LEU A 157 -1.49 -11.11 11.67
C LEU A 157 -2.02 -12.15 12.66
N GLY A 158 -1.39 -12.29 13.83
CA GLY A 158 -1.85 -13.22 14.87
C GLY A 158 -3.22 -12.85 15.43
N SER A 159 -3.52 -11.54 15.50
CA SER A 159 -4.81 -11.04 15.96
C SER A 159 -5.96 -11.31 14.96
N GLY A 160 -5.65 -11.46 13.67
CA GLY A 160 -6.65 -11.71 12.62
C GLY A 160 -7.08 -13.16 12.45
N GLN A 161 -6.36 -14.13 13.05
CA GLN A 161 -6.71 -15.56 12.97
C GLN A 161 -7.79 -15.98 13.98
N HIS A 162 -8.03 -15.18 15.03
CA HIS A 162 -9.00 -15.47 16.09
C HIS A 162 -10.37 -14.80 15.87
N ALA A 163 -10.58 -14.15 14.73
CA ALA A 163 -11.80 -13.39 14.41
C ALA A 163 -12.69 -14.07 13.34
N ALA A 164 -12.53 -15.38 13.12
CA ALA A 164 -13.32 -16.17 12.18
C ALA A 164 -14.32 -17.07 12.91
#